data_AF-A0A1A6I089-F1
#
_entry.id   AF-A0A1A6I089-F1
#
_cell.length_a   1.000
_cell.length_b   1.000
_cell.length_c   1.000
_cell.angle_alpha   90.00
_cell.angle_beta   90.00
_cell.angle_gamma   90.00
#
_symmetry.space_group_name_H-M   'P 1'
#
loop_
_entity.id
_entity.type
_entity.pdbx_description
1 polymer ?
#
loop_
_entity_poly.entity_id
_entity_poly.type
_entity_poly.pdbx_seq_one_letter_code
_entity_poly.pdbx_strand_id
1 'polypeptide(L)'
;DSQYAQSHQLINKNLKKCHTSSLDLPRSKALQTHPVILLKLVESLLSAWKGPMHHLVKEMPSLKEVPATILSKAREIEGKNNGLLEGVRSILNQIQSRDDRNENYPAWSGLPSLQSYSDDVRHFAFYNLIRCAGRNAQKVEASLKI
;
A
#
# COMPACT_ATOMS: atom_id res chain seq x y z
N ASP A 1 -2.20 15.56 -3.77
CA ASP A 1 -0.80 15.26 -4.12
C ASP A 1 0.00 16.41 -4.67
N SER A 2 -0.34 16.98 -5.83
CA SER A 2 0.50 18.02 -6.47
C SER A 2 0.71 19.26 -5.60
N GLN A 3 -0.35 19.81 -5.02
CA GLN A 3 -0.28 21.04 -4.21
C GLN A 3 0.56 20.86 -2.93
N TYR A 4 0.40 19.73 -2.21
CA TYR A 4 1.20 19.41 -1.02
C TYR A 4 2.67 19.13 -1.38
N ALA A 5 2.92 18.44 -2.49
CA ALA A 5 4.27 18.17 -2.96
C ALA A 5 4.98 19.44 -3.46
N GLN A 6 4.24 20.38 -4.07
CA GLN A 6 4.74 21.69 -4.48
C GLN A 6 5.07 22.55 -3.26
N SER A 7 4.14 22.68 -2.30
CA SER A 7 4.33 23.54 -1.12
C SER A 7 5.49 23.10 -0.24
N HIS A 8 5.80 21.79 -0.20
CA HIS A 8 6.89 21.21 0.59
C HIS A 8 8.14 20.87 -0.24
N GLN A 9 8.23 21.36 -1.49
CA GLN A 9 9.36 21.12 -2.41
C GLN A 9 9.72 19.62 -2.58
N LEU A 10 8.75 18.73 -2.41
CA LEU A 10 8.95 17.27 -2.47
C LEU A 10 9.08 16.76 -3.90
N ILE A 11 8.68 17.55 -4.90
CA ILE A 11 8.76 17.22 -6.32
C ILE A 11 10.22 17.11 -6.79
N ASN A 12 11.14 17.87 -6.18
CA ASN A 12 12.56 17.87 -6.53
C ASN A 12 13.36 16.75 -5.83
N LYS A 13 12.73 15.99 -4.90
CA LYS A 13 13.38 14.87 -4.21
C LYS A 13 13.22 13.58 -5.03
N ASN A 14 14.31 12.81 -5.19
CA ASN A 14 14.26 11.49 -5.82
C ASN A 14 13.25 10.59 -5.09
N LEU A 15 12.14 10.27 -5.77
CA LEU A 15 11.06 9.48 -5.20
C LEU A 15 11.57 8.09 -4.83
N LYS A 16 11.33 7.67 -3.58
CA LYS A 16 11.73 6.35 -3.13
C LYS A 16 10.92 5.26 -3.85
N LYS A 17 11.56 4.15 -4.19
CA LYS A 17 10.88 2.95 -4.71
C LYS A 17 9.92 2.40 -3.65
N CYS A 18 8.73 1.95 -4.05
CA CYS A 18 7.76 1.35 -3.13
C CYS A 18 8.23 -0.04 -2.70
N HIS A 19 7.94 -0.49 -1.47
CA HIS A 19 8.40 -1.80 -0.98
C HIS A 19 7.81 -2.98 -1.78
N THR A 20 6.60 -2.82 -2.33
CA THR A 20 5.95 -3.79 -3.22
C THR A 20 6.34 -3.65 -4.69
N SER A 21 7.38 -2.89 -5.03
CA SER A 21 7.78 -2.71 -6.43
C SER A 21 8.30 -3.99 -7.10
N SER A 22 8.76 -4.98 -6.32
CA SER A 22 9.11 -6.31 -6.82
C SER A 22 7.88 -7.18 -7.11
N LEU A 23 6.73 -6.85 -6.52
CA LEU A 23 5.44 -7.49 -6.80
C LEU A 23 4.81 -6.79 -8.01
N ASP A 24 5.29 -7.13 -9.19
CA ASP A 24 4.81 -6.58 -10.45
C ASP A 24 4.50 -7.69 -11.44
N LEU A 25 3.30 -7.64 -12.02
CA LEU A 25 2.89 -8.52 -13.10
C LEU A 25 2.44 -7.66 -14.28
N PRO A 26 3.26 -7.56 -15.33
CA PRO A 26 2.90 -6.78 -16.52
C PRO A 26 1.55 -7.23 -17.08
N ARG A 27 0.72 -6.28 -17.52
CA ARG A 27 -0.65 -6.54 -17.99
C ARG A 27 -0.72 -7.60 -19.09
N SER A 28 0.23 -7.60 -20.03
CA SER A 28 0.31 -8.59 -21.10
C SER A 28 0.47 -10.03 -20.57
N LYS A 29 1.26 -10.20 -19.50
CA LYS A 29 1.41 -11.49 -18.82
C LYS A 29 0.20 -11.83 -17.97
N ALA A 30 -0.39 -10.83 -17.30
CA ALA A 30 -1.54 -11.02 -16.42
C ALA A 30 -2.76 -11.58 -17.17
N LEU A 31 -3.01 -11.17 -18.42
CA LEU A 31 -4.11 -11.71 -19.26
C LEU A 31 -3.97 -13.20 -19.61
N GLN A 32 -2.76 -13.75 -19.51
CA GLN A 32 -2.46 -15.16 -19.80
C GLN A 32 -2.20 -15.97 -18.52
N THR A 33 -2.37 -15.34 -17.36
CA THR A 33 -2.05 -15.93 -16.06
C THR A 33 -3.27 -16.60 -15.47
N HIS A 34 -3.07 -17.76 -14.83
CA HIS A 34 -4.15 -18.46 -14.14
C HIS A 34 -4.73 -17.57 -13.01
N PRO A 35 -6.07 -17.43 -12.88
CA PRO A 35 -6.71 -16.51 -11.93
C PRO A 35 -6.23 -16.69 -10.48
N VAL A 36 -5.96 -17.92 -10.07
CA VAL A 36 -5.43 -18.21 -8.73
C VAL A 36 -4.13 -17.48 -8.44
N ILE A 37 -3.20 -17.34 -9.41
CA ILE A 37 -1.95 -16.64 -9.13
C ILE A 37 -2.13 -15.12 -9.16
N LEU A 38 -3.12 -14.61 -9.88
CA LEU A 38 -3.56 -13.22 -9.73
C LEU A 38 -4.10 -12.97 -8.32
N LEU A 39 -4.93 -13.87 -7.79
CA LEU A 39 -5.44 -13.80 -6.42
C LEU A 39 -4.32 -13.90 -5.38
N LYS A 40 -3.31 -14.78 -5.56
CA LYS A 40 -2.13 -14.84 -4.69
C LYS A 40 -1.30 -13.56 -4.74
N LEU A 41 -1.12 -12.96 -5.91
CA LEU A 41 -0.46 -11.66 -6.05
C LEU A 41 -1.22 -10.57 -5.27
N VAL A 42 -2.55 -10.53 -5.42
CA VAL A 42 -3.40 -9.58 -4.68
C VAL A 42 -3.29 -9.82 -3.18
N GLU A 43 -3.34 -11.07 -2.71
CA GLU A 43 -3.14 -11.42 -1.30
C GLU A 43 -1.79 -10.89 -0.78
N SER A 44 -0.69 -11.12 -1.52
CA SER A 44 0.64 -10.65 -1.13
C SER A 44 0.73 -9.12 -1.12
N LEU A 45 0.15 -8.42 -2.10
CA LEU A 45 0.09 -6.96 -2.13
C LEU A 45 -0.67 -6.41 -0.92
N LEU A 46 -1.89 -6.90 -0.66
CA LEU A 46 -2.72 -6.43 0.46
C LEU A 46 -2.10 -6.75 1.82
N SER A 47 -1.46 -7.92 1.96
CA SER A 47 -0.76 -8.33 3.18
C SER A 47 0.45 -7.41 3.47
N ALA A 48 1.24 -7.09 2.44
CA ALA A 48 2.39 -6.18 2.57
C ALA A 48 2.00 -4.75 2.99
N TRP A 49 0.73 -4.36 2.82
CA TRP A 49 0.23 -3.03 3.16
C TRP A 49 -0.47 -2.93 4.51
N LYS A 50 -0.72 -4.05 5.22
CA LYS A 50 -1.31 -4.01 6.57
C LYS A 50 -0.52 -3.13 7.55
N GLY A 51 0.77 -3.45 7.73
CA GLY A 51 1.65 -2.70 8.63
C GLY A 51 1.81 -1.23 8.24
N PRO A 52 2.17 -0.92 6.97
CA PRO A 52 2.30 0.46 6.53
C PRO A 52 1.02 1.30 6.68
N MET A 53 -0.17 0.74 6.42
CA MET A 53 -1.44 1.47 6.60
C MET A 53 -1.76 1.72 8.07
N HIS A 54 -1.50 0.75 8.93
CA HIS A 54 -1.63 0.93 10.38
C HIS A 54 -0.76 2.08 10.88
N HIS A 55 0.52 2.09 10.49
CA HIS A 55 1.43 3.17 10.86
C HIS A 55 1.09 4.51 10.21
N LEU A 56 0.57 4.51 8.98
CA LEU A 56 0.04 5.72 8.36
C LEU A 56 -1.02 6.36 9.25
N VAL A 57 -2.05 5.61 9.64
CA VAL A 57 -3.14 6.11 10.49
C VAL A 57 -2.65 6.52 11.87
N LYS A 58 -1.77 5.71 12.48
CA LYS A 58 -1.24 5.95 13.82
C LYS A 58 -0.38 7.20 13.91
N GLU A 59 0.52 7.40 12.94
CA GLU A 59 1.53 8.47 13.00
C GLU A 59 1.05 9.77 12.33
N MET A 60 0.02 9.73 11.47
CA MET A 60 -0.48 10.92 10.75
C MET A 60 -0.89 12.10 11.65
N PRO A 61 -1.43 11.92 12.86
CA PRO A 61 -1.67 13.04 13.79
C PRO A 61 -0.41 13.82 14.21
N SER A 62 0.79 13.27 14.00
CA SER A 62 2.06 13.97 14.28
C SER A 62 2.42 15.03 13.23
N LEU A 63 1.78 15.00 12.06
CA LEU A 63 1.90 16.06 11.06
C LEU A 63 1.07 17.26 11.52
N LYS A 64 1.71 18.43 11.57
CA LYS A 64 1.01 19.69 11.81
C LYS A 64 -0.03 19.88 10.69
N GLU A 65 -1.22 20.38 11.06
CA GLU A 65 -2.24 20.83 10.10
C GLU A 65 -2.86 19.74 9.19
N VAL A 66 -2.78 18.45 9.53
CA VAL A 66 -3.53 17.44 8.77
C VAL A 66 -5.04 17.59 9.00
N PRO A 67 -5.84 17.83 7.95
CA PRO A 67 -7.29 17.93 8.10
C PRO A 67 -7.88 16.63 8.63
N ALA A 68 -8.84 16.71 9.54
CA ALA A 68 -9.52 15.53 10.11
C ALA A 68 -10.14 14.63 9.01
N THR A 69 -10.55 15.22 7.88
CA THR A 69 -11.08 14.52 6.71
C THR A 69 -10.03 13.60 6.05
N ILE A 70 -8.76 14.02 6.01
CA ILE A 70 -7.66 13.20 5.47
C ILE A 70 -7.39 12.01 6.38
N LEU A 71 -7.34 12.23 7.70
CA LEU A 71 -7.15 11.14 8.68
C LEU A 71 -8.33 10.15 8.63
N SER A 72 -9.56 10.64 8.52
CA SER A 72 -10.74 9.79 8.35
C SER A 72 -10.63 8.94 7.08
N LYS A 73 -10.14 9.52 5.98
CA LYS A 73 -9.96 8.79 4.72
C LYS A 73 -8.88 7.71 4.84
N ALA A 74 -7.78 7.99 5.55
CA ALA A 74 -6.73 7.01 5.81
C ALA A 74 -7.27 5.80 6.58
N ARG A 75 -8.09 6.02 7.61
CA ARG A 75 -8.77 4.95 8.38
C ARG A 75 -9.72 4.12 7.51
N GLU A 76 -10.50 4.78 6.67
CA GLU A 76 -11.39 4.11 5.71
C GLU A 76 -10.60 3.19 4.76
N ILE A 77 -9.48 3.68 4.24
CA ILE A 77 -8.61 2.91 3.33
C ILE A 77 -7.95 1.73 4.05
N GLU A 78 -7.46 1.91 5.28
CA GLU A 78 -6.93 0.82 6.11
C GLU A 78 -7.99 -0.28 6.31
N GLY A 79 -9.21 0.10 6.69
CA GLY A 79 -10.33 -0.83 6.86
C GLY A 79 -10.66 -1.58 5.56
N LYS A 80 -10.72 -0.86 4.43
CA LYS A 80 -10.98 -1.45 3.10
C LYS A 80 -9.87 -2.40 2.66
N ASN A 81 -8.60 -2.10 2.94
CA ASN A 81 -7.48 -3.02 2.66
C ASN A 81 -7.64 -4.33 3.43
N ASN A 82 -7.98 -4.24 4.72
CA ASN A 82 -8.20 -5.42 5.57
C ASN A 82 -9.39 -6.26 5.10
N GLY A 83 -10.53 -5.62 4.82
CA GLY A 83 -11.74 -6.31 4.34
C GLY A 83 -11.53 -6.97 2.98
N LEU A 84 -10.83 -6.30 2.05
CA LEU A 84 -10.52 -6.88 0.74
C LEU A 84 -9.56 -8.08 0.88
N LEU A 85 -8.57 -8.00 1.76
CA LEU A 85 -7.66 -9.11 2.03
C LEU A 85 -8.40 -10.33 2.58
N GLU A 86 -9.35 -10.11 3.50
CA GLU A 86 -10.21 -11.18 4.03
C GLU A 86 -11.06 -11.83 2.93
N GLY A 87 -11.67 -11.03 2.05
CA GLY A 87 -12.44 -11.53 0.91
C GLY A 87 -11.59 -12.38 -0.05
N VAL A 88 -10.40 -11.89 -0.43
CA VAL A 88 -9.47 -12.62 -1.31
C VAL A 88 -9.02 -13.94 -0.68
N ARG A 89 -8.69 -13.93 0.62
CA ARG A 89 -8.33 -15.15 1.35
C ARG A 89 -9.48 -16.16 1.42
N SER A 90 -10.71 -15.68 1.57
CA SER A 90 -11.89 -16.52 1.60
C SER A 90 -12.11 -17.22 0.27
N ILE A 91 -11.92 -16.52 -0.86
CA ILE A 91 -11.98 -17.11 -2.21
C ILE A 91 -10.86 -18.14 -2.39
N LEU A 92 -9.62 -17.80 -2.04
CA LEU A 92 -8.48 -18.72 -2.16
C LEU A 92 -8.69 -20.01 -1.36
N ASN A 93 -9.30 -19.94 -0.17
CA ASN A 93 -9.59 -21.11 0.66
C ASN A 93 -10.62 -22.07 0.05
N GLN A 94 -11.46 -21.59 -0.88
CA GLN A 94 -12.41 -22.45 -1.58
C GLN A 94 -11.73 -23.24 -2.71
N ILE A 95 -10.56 -22.80 -3.16
CA ILE A 95 -9.86 -23.33 -4.34
C ILE A 95 -8.60 -24.10 -3.95
N GLN A 96 -7.94 -23.70 -2.86
CA GLN A 96 -6.65 -24.25 -2.41
C GLN A 96 -6.62 -24.48 -0.90
N SER A 97 -5.71 -25.37 -0.48
CA SER A 97 -5.47 -25.63 0.93
C SER A 97 -4.83 -24.41 1.61
N ARG A 98 -5.00 -24.28 2.93
CA ARG A 98 -4.40 -23.16 3.69
C ARG A 98 -2.86 -23.19 3.68
N ASP A 99 -2.27 -24.36 3.49
CA ASP A 99 -0.82 -24.55 3.49
C ASP A 99 -0.15 -23.99 2.22
N ASP A 100 -0.94 -23.71 1.18
CA ASP A 100 -0.47 -23.13 -0.09
C ASP A 100 -0.39 -21.59 -0.05
N ARG A 101 -0.62 -20.97 1.11
CA ARG A 101 -0.58 -19.51 1.26
C ARG A 101 0.83 -18.99 1.17
N ASN A 102 0.98 -17.91 0.40
CA ASN A 102 2.24 -17.19 0.33
C ASN A 102 2.32 -16.18 1.49
N GLU A 103 2.97 -16.57 2.59
CA GLU A 103 3.27 -15.65 3.69
C GLU A 103 4.50 -14.77 3.42
N ASN A 104 5.24 -15.04 2.34
CA ASN A 104 6.40 -14.27 1.95
C ASN A 104 6.01 -13.10 1.04
N TYR A 105 5.86 -11.93 1.64
CA TYR A 105 5.68 -10.66 0.95
C TYR A 105 6.72 -9.63 1.43
N PRO A 106 7.08 -8.63 0.60
CA PRO A 106 8.13 -7.67 0.92
C PRO A 106 7.83 -6.92 2.22
N ALA A 107 8.80 -6.92 3.15
CA ALA A 107 8.70 -6.16 4.38
C ALA A 107 8.79 -4.64 4.10
N TRP A 108 8.15 -3.86 4.97
CA TRP A 108 8.26 -2.40 4.96
C TRP A 108 9.02 -1.92 6.20
N SER A 109 10.03 -1.08 6.00
CA SER A 109 10.93 -0.56 7.03
C SER A 109 10.87 0.97 7.17
N GLY A 110 9.77 1.59 6.73
CA GLY A 110 9.64 3.06 6.67
C GLY A 110 9.26 3.75 7.98
N LEU A 111 8.97 3.01 9.06
CA LEU A 111 8.49 3.56 10.32
C LEU A 111 9.43 4.64 10.92
N PRO A 112 10.76 4.44 10.98
CA PRO A 112 11.66 5.47 11.53
C PRO A 112 11.58 6.81 10.78
N SER A 113 11.29 6.78 9.47
CA SER A 113 11.13 8.01 8.70
C SER A 113 9.81 8.73 8.99
N LEU A 114 8.73 8.00 9.33
CA LEU A 114 7.46 8.61 9.77
C LEU A 114 7.59 9.27 11.14
N GLN A 115 8.42 8.71 12.02
CA GLN A 115 8.65 9.18 13.39
C GLN A 115 9.82 10.17 13.51
N SER A 116 10.40 10.60 12.39
CA SER A 116 11.53 11.54 12.38
C SER A 116 11.17 12.87 13.04
N TYR A 117 12.10 13.41 13.83
CA TYR A 117 12.01 14.78 14.37
C TYR A 117 12.17 15.86 13.30
N SER A 118 12.78 15.52 12.15
CA SER A 118 12.88 16.43 11.02
C SER A 118 11.55 16.46 10.25
N ASP A 119 10.89 17.63 10.26
CA ASP A 119 9.65 17.87 9.52
C ASP A 119 9.81 17.48 8.04
N ASP A 120 10.88 17.91 7.37
CA ASP A 120 11.12 17.60 5.96
C ASP A 120 11.22 16.10 5.66
N VAL A 121 11.88 15.33 6.54
CA VAL A 121 11.99 13.87 6.41
C VAL A 121 10.63 13.24 6.60
N ARG A 122 9.88 13.68 7.62
CA ARG A 122 8.57 13.17 7.95
C ARG A 122 7.55 13.45 6.84
N HIS A 123 7.42 14.69 6.39
CA HIS A 123 6.52 15.08 5.30
C HIS A 123 6.82 14.30 4.00
N PHE A 124 8.11 14.10 3.68
CA PHE A 124 8.52 13.29 2.54
C PHE A 124 8.20 11.80 2.71
N ALA A 125 8.31 11.26 3.93
CA ALA A 125 7.98 9.87 4.23
C ALA A 125 6.47 9.60 4.06
N PHE A 126 5.62 10.47 4.61
CA PHE A 126 4.17 10.40 4.42
C PHE A 126 3.77 10.52 2.95
N TYR A 127 4.33 11.50 2.24
CA TYR A 127 4.07 11.68 0.81
C TYR A 127 4.43 10.42 0.00
N ASN A 128 5.61 9.85 0.22
CA ASN A 128 6.00 8.62 -0.47
C ASN A 128 5.09 7.44 -0.11
N LEU A 129 4.69 7.31 1.15
CA LEU A 129 3.82 6.24 1.61
C LEU A 129 2.45 6.31 0.93
N ILE A 130 1.83 7.50 0.89
CA ILE A 130 0.53 7.74 0.24
C ILE A 130 0.61 7.51 -1.27
N ARG A 131 1.66 8.04 -1.94
CA ARG A 131 1.89 7.80 -3.36
C ARG A 131 2.02 6.31 -3.68
N CYS A 132 2.79 5.58 -2.86
CA CYS A 132 2.97 4.15 -3.01
C CYS A 132 1.68 3.36 -2.75
N ALA A 133 0.86 3.78 -1.78
CA ALA A 133 -0.44 3.21 -1.51
C ALA A 133 -1.38 3.34 -2.72
N GLY A 134 -1.42 4.51 -3.36
CA GLY A 134 -2.20 4.75 -4.58
C GLY A 134 -1.77 3.83 -5.73
N ARG A 135 -0.45 3.68 -5.96
CA ARG A 135 0.07 2.74 -6.96
C ARG A 135 -0.27 1.29 -6.64
N ASN A 136 -0.21 0.91 -5.37
CA ASN A 136 -0.58 -0.44 -4.94
C ASN A 136 -2.06 -0.73 -5.20
N ALA A 137 -2.94 0.22 -4.90
CA ALA A 137 -4.37 0.11 -5.17
C ALA A 137 -4.66 -0.11 -6.66
N GLN A 138 -3.98 0.64 -7.55
CA GLN A 138 -4.09 0.45 -9.00
C GLN A 138 -3.66 -0.96 -9.44
N LYS A 139 -2.59 -1.51 -8.85
CA LYS A 139 -2.16 -2.89 -9.13
C LYS A 139 -3.21 -3.90 -8.69
N VAL A 140 -3.71 -3.79 -7.46
CA VAL A 140 -4.76 -4.67 -6.92
C VAL A 140 -6.01 -4.63 -7.79
N GLU A 141 -6.48 -3.43 -8.12
CA GLU A 141 -7.65 -3.24 -8.98
C GLU A 141 -7.44 -3.86 -10.37
N ALA A 142 -6.29 -3.62 -10.99
CA ALA A 142 -5.97 -4.18 -12.30
C ALA A 142 -5.94 -5.71 -12.28
N SER A 143 -5.36 -6.32 -11.23
CA SER A 143 -5.30 -7.78 -11.08
C SER A 143 -6.67 -8.41 -10.81
N LEU A 144 -7.57 -7.74 -10.09
CA LEU A 144 -8.91 -8.24 -9.79
C LEU A 144 -9.92 -8.07 -10.95
N LYS A 145 -9.64 -7.15 -11.89
CA LYS A 145 -10.49 -6.91 -13.08
C LYS A 145 -10.20 -7.83 -14.26
N ILE A 146 -9.06 -8.52 -14.24
CA ILE A 146 -8.69 -9.52 -15.26
C ILE A 146 -9.46 -10.80 -14.96
#